data_AF-A0A6N2E9F5-F1
#
_entry.id   AF-A0A6N2E9F5-F1
#
_cell.length_a   1.000
_cell.length_b   1.000
_cell.length_c   1.000
_cell.angle_alpha   90.00
_cell.angle_beta   90.00
_cell.angle_gamma   90.00
#
_symmetry.space_group_name_H-M   'P 1'
#
loop_
_entity.id
_entity.type
_entity.pdbx_description
1 polymer ?
#
loop_
_entity_poly.entity_id
_entity_poly.type
_entity_poly.pdbx_seq_one_letter_code
_entity_poly.pdbx_strand_id
1 'polypeptide(L)'
;ALEFDLLRVGDQRKPMQNLFELGSSRLELSLRELLRRRIVVEEFRISEIRFGTERSTSAELPLDRQRPVTDTADGGAGSLVPELPSLESLGLADFDVAAFVEAHFQSLQTVAAIQAGVTEFEERIAYWESQVNEYQGSMRELQALSESLIALDPSTIRTVGQARETYNEVISGVERIESVAEELSSLRTQIVAEGDRLWTDVSALSATINADMEYLTSLLPSPAEAGAGLAVALLGPELIEQLLELRVRIEDGRSQLERLQELAASRSTAAGSRRQGRIVSYPSAEFPRYLLQLAELSGLRDPGTAGEERYEGSLRAVSSNPNLVDEPTRLSFASSAESRELAFGTELDLRSRAETPVSLEIDARGYPYTAPTLPAAMGLQRFSALSNWELGLRVESDNWTRGALTLGLENIEVTAAAGAGALGRLLVDVLEEAGAAQIQAEFAFHPSQAPSLNVRSDLEALLRERARGLAEEQLAEYEQQLRSELESRIQAELAAFEPYLGELEALQDQIGSYYDEVMQYKQEAEQQRARVEQQLSAYQAELDQARREAEERARAEADAARAEAEQRAAEEQARIEADAERRRREAEAAAEQQRREAEEAARREAERRAREALPRSPF
;
A
#
# COMPACT_ATOMS: atom_id res chain seq x y z
N ALA A 1 -14.85 -27.24 81.97
CA ALA A 1 -13.89 -27.41 80.88
C ALA A 1 -13.20 -28.76 81.02
N LEU A 2 -12.92 -29.42 79.90
CA LEU A 2 -11.99 -30.54 79.81
C LEU A 2 -10.66 -29.99 79.29
N GLU A 3 -9.56 -30.33 79.94
CA GLU A 3 -8.22 -29.89 79.54
C GLU A 3 -7.34 -31.13 79.35
N PHE A 4 -6.50 -31.10 78.31
CA PHE A 4 -5.45 -32.09 78.11
C PHE A 4 -4.18 -31.41 77.61
N ASP A 5 -3.04 -31.89 78.12
CA ASP A 5 -1.74 -31.27 77.86
C ASP A 5 -1.10 -31.74 76.55
N LEU A 6 -1.42 -32.95 76.10
CA LEU A 6 -0.78 -33.57 74.95
C LEU A 6 -1.68 -34.60 74.25
N LEU A 7 -1.92 -34.42 72.96
CA LEU A 7 -2.55 -35.43 72.10
C LEU A 7 -1.69 -35.70 70.88
N ARG A 8 -1.30 -36.97 70.66
CA ARG A 8 -0.46 -37.39 69.52
C ARG A 8 -1.19 -38.36 68.62
N VAL A 9 -1.41 -37.99 67.38
CA VAL A 9 -1.99 -38.87 66.35
C VAL A 9 -0.87 -39.31 65.41
N GLY A 10 -0.79 -40.62 65.13
CA GLY A 10 0.28 -41.19 64.31
C GLY A 10 -0.05 -41.18 62.82
N ASP A 11 0.98 -41.07 61.97
CA ASP A 11 0.83 -41.14 60.52
C ASP A 11 0.75 -42.60 60.06
N GLN A 12 -0.33 -42.95 59.37
CA GLN A 12 -0.54 -44.28 58.81
C GLN A 12 0.48 -44.63 57.71
N ARG A 13 0.97 -43.63 56.97
CA ARG A 13 1.95 -43.80 55.88
C ARG A 13 3.38 -43.82 56.39
N LYS A 14 3.63 -43.21 57.56
CA LYS A 14 4.94 -43.18 58.25
C LYS A 14 4.76 -43.50 59.74
N PRO A 15 4.66 -44.80 60.13
CA PRO A 15 4.25 -45.21 61.48
C PRO A 15 5.12 -44.68 62.63
N MET A 16 6.36 -44.28 62.36
CA MET A 16 7.30 -43.69 63.33
C MET A 16 7.25 -42.16 63.39
N GLN A 17 6.27 -41.52 62.75
CA GLN A 17 6.03 -40.08 62.80
C GLN A 17 4.60 -39.78 63.29
N ASN A 18 4.44 -38.68 64.03
CA ASN A 18 3.12 -38.14 64.33
C ASN A 18 2.58 -37.45 63.08
N LEU A 19 1.33 -37.76 62.74
CA LEU A 19 0.56 -36.97 61.79
C LEU A 19 0.43 -35.54 62.33
N PHE A 20 0.00 -35.41 63.59
CA PHE A 20 0.03 -34.16 64.34
C PHE A 20 0.15 -34.43 65.85
N GLU A 21 0.73 -33.45 66.55
CA GLU A 21 0.85 -33.35 67.99
C GLU A 21 0.17 -32.05 68.43
N LEU A 22 -0.79 -32.14 69.34
CA LEU A 22 -1.48 -31.00 69.93
C LEU A 22 -0.88 -30.73 71.31
N GLY A 23 -0.54 -29.48 71.59
CA GLY A 23 -0.16 -29.02 72.93
C GLY A 23 -1.39 -28.77 73.81
N SER A 24 -1.28 -27.79 74.73
CA SER A 24 -2.34 -27.46 75.67
C SER A 24 -3.66 -27.15 74.94
N SER A 25 -4.67 -27.97 75.24
CA SER A 25 -5.97 -27.91 74.60
C SER A 25 -7.08 -27.80 75.65
N ARG A 26 -8.01 -26.87 75.45
CA ARG A 26 -9.15 -26.61 76.35
C ARG A 26 -10.47 -26.74 75.61
N LEU A 27 -11.37 -27.55 76.14
CA LEU A 27 -12.72 -27.78 75.63
C LEU A 27 -13.78 -27.33 76.64
N GLU A 28 -14.60 -26.36 76.27
CA GLU A 28 -15.70 -25.82 77.07
C GLU A 28 -17.04 -26.39 76.60
N LEU A 29 -17.72 -27.12 77.49
CA LEU A 29 -18.99 -27.78 77.23
C LEU A 29 -20.10 -27.15 78.05
N SER A 30 -21.25 -26.90 77.41
CA SER A 30 -22.43 -26.39 78.10
C SER A 30 -23.09 -27.48 78.95
N LEU A 31 -22.87 -27.44 80.27
CA LEU A 31 -23.39 -28.45 81.19
C LEU A 31 -24.93 -28.54 81.14
N ARG A 32 -25.60 -27.40 80.98
CA ARG A 32 -27.06 -27.31 80.91
C ARG A 32 -27.62 -28.09 79.72
N GLU A 33 -26.98 -27.99 78.56
CA GLU A 33 -27.41 -28.69 77.36
C GLU A 33 -26.98 -30.17 77.36
N LEU A 34 -25.85 -30.50 78.00
CA LEU A 34 -25.42 -31.87 78.20
C LEU A 34 -26.45 -32.68 79.02
N LEU A 35 -27.00 -32.10 80.08
CA LEU A 35 -28.10 -32.68 80.85
C LEU A 35 -29.37 -32.92 80.02
N ARG A 36 -29.56 -32.15 78.95
CA ARG A 36 -30.65 -32.29 77.97
C ARG A 36 -30.28 -33.25 76.82
N ARG A 37 -29.18 -34.00 76.94
CA ARG A 37 -28.65 -34.93 75.93
C ARG A 37 -28.24 -34.24 74.63
N ARG A 38 -27.80 -32.98 74.70
CA ARG A 38 -27.25 -32.22 73.57
C ARG A 38 -25.78 -31.91 73.86
N ILE A 39 -24.93 -32.02 72.84
CA ILE A 39 -23.52 -31.70 72.95
C ILE A 39 -23.32 -30.31 72.36
N VAL A 40 -23.19 -29.32 73.23
CA VAL A 40 -22.88 -27.94 72.83
C VAL A 40 -21.47 -27.62 73.33
N VAL A 41 -20.57 -27.46 72.38
CA VAL A 41 -19.19 -26.99 72.59
C VAL A 41 -19.20 -25.48 72.39
N GLU A 42 -18.94 -24.74 73.46
CA GLU A 42 -18.91 -23.28 73.46
C GLU A 42 -17.57 -22.79 72.88
N GLU A 43 -16.46 -23.35 73.35
CA GLU A 43 -15.11 -23.06 72.84
C GLU A 43 -14.24 -24.32 72.83
N PHE A 44 -13.49 -24.52 71.75
CA PHE A 44 -12.42 -25.51 71.68
C PHE A 44 -11.12 -24.86 71.23
N ARG A 45 -10.20 -24.62 72.16
CA ARG A 45 -8.92 -23.98 71.88
C ARG A 45 -7.81 -25.00 71.85
N ILE A 46 -7.03 -25.02 70.77
CA ILE A 46 -5.87 -25.88 70.59
C ILE A 46 -4.65 -24.99 70.37
N SER A 47 -3.67 -25.10 71.26
CA SER A 47 -2.43 -24.34 71.17
C SER A 47 -1.26 -25.23 70.76
N GLU A 48 -0.28 -24.65 70.07
CA GLU A 48 1.01 -25.27 69.74
C GLU A 48 0.88 -26.59 68.97
N ILE A 49 0.08 -26.60 67.89
CA ILE A 49 0.05 -27.76 67.01
C ILE A 49 1.45 -27.94 66.37
N ARG A 50 1.89 -29.19 66.22
CA ARG A 50 3.13 -29.58 65.53
C ARG A 50 2.84 -30.75 64.61
N PHE A 51 3.44 -30.74 63.42
CA PHE A 51 3.27 -31.79 62.41
C PHE A 51 4.57 -32.57 62.22
N GLY A 52 4.50 -33.86 61.92
CA GLY A 52 5.66 -34.66 61.48
C GLY A 52 6.72 -34.94 62.55
N THR A 53 6.44 -34.72 63.83
CA THR A 53 7.38 -35.00 64.92
C THR A 53 7.68 -36.50 65.04
N GLU A 54 8.89 -36.88 65.43
CA GLU A 54 9.26 -38.29 65.61
C GLU A 54 8.50 -38.96 66.77
N ARG A 55 8.18 -40.26 66.61
CA ARG A 55 7.52 -41.07 67.64
C ARG A 55 8.51 -42.05 68.27
N SER A 56 8.40 -42.23 69.58
CA SER A 56 9.07 -43.31 70.32
C SER A 56 8.38 -44.68 70.15
N THR A 57 7.16 -44.71 69.59
CA THR A 57 6.34 -45.92 69.48
C THR A 57 5.53 -45.88 68.19
N SER A 58 5.61 -46.98 67.42
CA SER A 58 4.93 -47.11 66.12
C SER A 58 3.42 -46.93 66.26
N ALA A 59 2.83 -46.20 65.31
CA ALA A 59 1.39 -46.00 65.18
C ALA A 59 0.67 -47.06 64.32
N GLU A 60 1.38 -48.13 63.96
CA GLU A 60 0.84 -49.20 63.13
C GLU A 60 -0.30 -49.94 63.85
N LEU A 61 -1.52 -49.82 63.31
CA LEU A 61 -2.69 -50.51 63.84
C LEU A 61 -2.67 -52.00 63.42
N PRO A 62 -3.16 -52.93 64.27
CA PRO A 62 -3.33 -54.31 63.89
C PRO A 62 -4.23 -54.42 62.65
N LEU A 63 -3.79 -55.16 61.64
CA LEU A 63 -4.52 -55.40 60.39
C LEU A 63 -5.82 -56.18 60.65
N ASP A 64 -6.91 -55.48 60.94
CA ASP A 64 -8.24 -56.01 60.66
C ASP A 64 -9.18 -54.88 60.21
N ARG A 65 -9.71 -55.05 58.99
CA ARG A 65 -10.69 -54.21 58.27
C ARG A 65 -10.18 -52.94 57.59
N GLN A 66 -9.53 -53.12 56.42
CA GLN A 66 -9.55 -52.11 55.35
C GLN A 66 -10.76 -52.36 54.44
N ARG A 67 -11.61 -51.36 54.25
CA ARG A 67 -12.64 -51.35 53.19
C ARG A 67 -11.97 -51.00 51.86
N PRO A 68 -12.35 -51.66 50.75
CA PRO A 68 -11.84 -51.31 49.43
C PRO A 68 -12.36 -49.92 49.03
N VAL A 69 -11.43 -49.02 48.68
CA VAL A 69 -11.73 -47.81 47.93
C VAL A 69 -11.91 -48.24 46.49
N THR A 70 -13.08 -47.94 45.93
CA THR A 70 -13.44 -48.21 44.54
C THR A 70 -13.03 -46.99 43.74
N ASP A 71 -12.01 -47.15 42.90
CA ASP A 71 -11.71 -46.23 41.80
C ASP A 71 -12.80 -46.40 40.74
N THR A 72 -13.68 -45.41 40.63
CA THR A 72 -14.51 -45.19 39.44
C THR A 72 -14.75 -43.71 39.27
N ALA A 73 -14.08 -43.09 38.31
CA ALA A 73 -14.55 -41.90 37.62
C ALA A 73 -13.79 -41.77 36.30
N ASP A 74 -14.22 -42.56 35.31
CA ASP A 74 -13.96 -42.28 33.91
C ASP A 74 -15.15 -41.44 33.44
N GLY A 75 -14.93 -40.14 33.28
CA GLY A 75 -15.98 -39.14 33.09
C GLY A 75 -15.57 -38.10 32.06
N GLY A 76 -15.98 -38.34 30.82
CA GLY A 76 -15.75 -37.56 29.60
C GLY A 76 -15.36 -36.09 29.78
N ALA A 77 -14.09 -35.80 29.56
CA ALA A 77 -13.58 -34.46 29.33
C ALA A 77 -14.05 -33.97 27.95
N GLY A 78 -15.05 -33.09 27.93
CA GLY A 78 -15.27 -32.21 26.79
C GLY A 78 -14.04 -31.31 26.65
N SER A 79 -13.39 -31.36 25.49
CA SER A 79 -12.19 -30.57 25.19
C SER A 79 -12.48 -29.08 25.39
N LEU A 80 -11.84 -28.46 26.38
CA LEU A 80 -11.81 -27.02 26.60
C LEU A 80 -10.53 -26.39 26.05
N VAL A 81 -9.78 -27.11 25.20
CA VAL A 81 -8.59 -26.58 24.56
C VAL A 81 -9.05 -25.46 23.62
N PRO A 82 -8.74 -24.19 23.89
CA PRO A 82 -8.97 -23.12 22.93
C PRO A 82 -8.11 -23.44 21.71
N GLU A 83 -8.65 -23.25 20.50
CA GLU A 83 -7.82 -23.30 19.30
C GLU A 83 -6.72 -22.25 19.45
N LEU A 84 -5.48 -22.72 19.65
CA LEU A 84 -4.32 -21.86 19.73
C LEU A 84 -4.16 -21.15 18.38
N PRO A 85 -3.94 -19.83 18.35
CA PRO A 85 -3.66 -19.14 17.10
C PRO A 85 -2.46 -19.81 16.42
N SER A 86 -2.62 -20.22 15.17
CA SER A 86 -1.53 -20.83 14.41
C SER A 86 -0.43 -19.79 14.17
N LEU A 87 0.82 -20.21 14.21
CA LEU A 87 1.99 -19.35 13.95
C LEU A 87 1.89 -18.61 12.59
N GLU A 88 1.19 -19.21 11.63
CA GLU A 88 0.88 -18.63 10.32
C GLU A 88 0.01 -17.36 10.42
N SER A 89 -0.89 -17.30 11.41
CA SER A 89 -1.78 -16.15 11.63
C SER A 89 -1.07 -14.90 12.17
N LEU A 90 0.18 -15.03 12.63
CA LEU A 90 0.97 -13.89 13.11
C LEU A 90 1.72 -13.17 11.99
N GLY A 91 1.73 -13.69 10.76
CA GLY A 91 2.43 -13.07 9.62
C GLY A 91 3.96 -13.02 9.75
N LEU A 92 4.52 -13.75 10.73
CA LEU A 92 5.96 -13.75 11.07
C LEU A 92 6.73 -14.92 10.43
N ALA A 93 6.10 -15.68 9.54
CA ALA A 93 6.71 -16.80 8.84
C ALA A 93 6.95 -16.45 7.36
N ASP A 94 8.17 -16.75 6.88
CA ASP A 94 8.72 -16.57 5.54
C ASP A 94 7.71 -16.30 4.42
N PHE A 95 7.33 -15.02 4.24
CA PHE A 95 6.57 -14.57 3.09
C PHE A 95 7.48 -14.53 1.85
N ASP A 96 7.18 -15.38 0.86
CA ASP A 96 7.92 -15.41 -0.40
C ASP A 96 7.41 -14.31 -1.34
N VAL A 97 8.10 -13.17 -1.32
CA VAL A 97 7.79 -12.00 -2.16
C VAL A 97 7.82 -12.35 -3.64
N ALA A 98 8.76 -13.18 -4.10
CA ALA A 98 8.89 -13.52 -5.51
C ALA A 98 7.72 -14.38 -5.99
N ALA A 99 7.32 -15.38 -5.20
CA ALA A 99 6.14 -16.19 -5.50
C ALA A 99 4.84 -15.37 -5.44
N PHE A 100 4.76 -14.41 -4.51
CA PHE A 100 3.61 -13.51 -4.39
C PHE A 100 3.46 -12.58 -5.60
N VAL A 101 4.56 -11.95 -6.05
CA VAL A 101 4.56 -11.11 -7.25
C VAL A 101 4.20 -11.94 -8.47
N GLU A 102 4.80 -13.12 -8.66
CA GLU A 102 4.47 -14.03 -9.76
C GLU A 102 2.98 -14.34 -9.84
N ALA A 103 2.35 -14.67 -8.71
CA ALA A 103 0.93 -15.02 -8.66
C ALA A 103 0.00 -13.87 -9.08
N HIS A 104 0.42 -12.62 -8.85
CA HIS A 104 -0.39 -11.43 -9.12
C HIS A 104 0.06 -10.67 -10.37
N PHE A 105 1.21 -11.00 -10.97
CA PHE A 105 1.85 -10.22 -12.03
C PHE A 105 0.92 -10.00 -13.24
N GLN A 106 0.25 -11.06 -13.71
CA GLN A 106 -0.66 -10.98 -14.86
C GLN A 106 -1.95 -10.20 -14.58
N SER A 107 -2.27 -9.91 -13.32
CA SER A 107 -3.45 -9.13 -12.93
C SER A 107 -3.18 -7.62 -12.84
N LEU A 108 -1.93 -7.19 -12.98
CA LEU A 108 -1.51 -5.81 -12.82
C LEU A 108 -1.94 -4.94 -14.01
N GLN A 109 -2.35 -3.71 -13.72
CA GLN A 109 -2.77 -2.77 -14.75
C GLN A 109 -1.61 -2.37 -15.66
N THR A 110 -0.39 -2.30 -15.11
CA THR A 110 0.82 -1.95 -15.85
C THR A 110 1.13 -2.98 -16.93
N VAL A 111 0.96 -4.28 -16.64
CA VAL A 111 1.20 -5.35 -17.63
C VAL A 111 0.22 -5.22 -18.80
N ALA A 112 -1.06 -5.01 -18.51
CA ALA A 112 -2.06 -4.79 -19.55
C ALA A 112 -1.80 -3.50 -20.36
N ALA A 113 -1.35 -2.43 -19.69
CA ALA A 113 -1.02 -1.16 -20.34
C ALA A 113 0.22 -1.26 -21.24
N ILE A 114 1.26 -2.00 -20.82
CA ILE A 114 2.45 -2.26 -21.65
C ILE A 114 2.07 -3.05 -22.90
N GLN A 115 1.31 -4.14 -22.77
CA GLN A 115 0.90 -4.96 -23.91
C GLN A 115 0.07 -4.16 -24.94
N ALA A 116 -0.88 -3.35 -24.45
CA ALA A 116 -1.65 -2.46 -25.30
C ALA A 116 -0.75 -1.40 -25.97
N GLY A 117 0.15 -0.78 -25.19
CA GLY A 117 1.08 0.24 -25.68
C GLY A 117 2.04 -0.30 -26.75
N VAL A 118 2.57 -1.51 -26.60
CA VAL A 118 3.45 -2.15 -27.60
C VAL A 118 2.71 -2.32 -28.93
N THR A 119 1.46 -2.78 -28.88
CA THR A 119 0.64 -2.94 -30.10
C THR A 119 0.38 -1.59 -30.76
N GLU A 120 0.10 -0.55 -29.97
CA GLU A 120 -0.11 0.81 -30.46
C GLU A 120 1.18 1.42 -31.07
N PHE A 121 2.34 1.16 -30.46
CA PHE A 121 3.64 1.59 -30.99
C PHE A 121 3.94 0.94 -32.34
N GLU A 122 3.71 -0.37 -32.47
CA GLU A 122 3.88 -1.11 -33.71
C GLU A 122 3.05 -0.50 -34.84
N GLU A 123 1.76 -0.23 -34.59
CA GLU A 123 0.87 0.38 -35.58
C GLU A 123 1.31 1.79 -35.99
N ARG A 124 1.76 2.61 -35.01
CA ARG A 124 2.23 3.98 -35.26
C ARG A 124 3.53 4.03 -36.03
N ILE A 125 4.48 3.14 -35.72
CA ILE A 125 5.75 3.08 -36.45
C ILE A 125 5.53 2.58 -37.86
N ALA A 126 4.71 1.54 -38.05
CA ALA A 126 4.35 1.07 -39.39
C ALA A 126 3.70 2.18 -40.24
N TYR A 127 2.87 3.03 -39.61
CA TYR A 127 2.30 4.20 -40.28
C TYR A 127 3.39 5.19 -40.73
N TRP A 128 4.31 5.58 -39.85
CA TRP A 128 5.37 6.53 -40.20
C TRP A 128 6.39 5.96 -41.18
N GLU A 129 6.70 4.67 -41.07
CA GLU A 129 7.55 3.97 -42.04
C GLU A 129 6.93 4.03 -43.43
N SER A 130 5.62 3.79 -43.56
CA SER A 130 4.90 3.95 -44.82
C SER A 130 5.00 5.39 -45.34
N GLN A 131 4.79 6.39 -44.48
CA GLN A 131 4.87 7.80 -44.87
C GLN A 131 6.27 8.18 -45.37
N VAL A 132 7.34 7.75 -44.68
CA VAL A 132 8.72 8.03 -45.11
C VAL A 132 9.04 7.31 -46.43
N ASN A 133 8.59 6.07 -46.60
CA ASN A 133 8.84 5.29 -47.80
C ASN A 133 8.15 5.86 -49.06
N GLU A 134 7.01 6.54 -48.92
CA GLU A 134 6.34 7.23 -50.03
C GLU A 134 7.22 8.31 -50.67
N TYR A 135 8.11 8.96 -49.90
CA TYR A 135 9.01 9.98 -50.41
C TYR A 135 10.24 9.44 -51.15
N GLN A 136 10.52 8.13 -51.09
CA GLN A 136 11.65 7.56 -51.85
C GLN A 136 11.54 7.82 -53.35
N GLY A 137 10.32 7.74 -53.91
CA GLY A 137 10.07 8.04 -55.32
C GLY A 137 10.33 9.52 -55.63
N SER A 138 9.74 10.41 -54.82
CA SER A 138 9.91 11.86 -54.91
C SER A 138 11.38 12.27 -54.83
N MET A 139 12.18 11.66 -53.96
CA MET A 139 13.62 11.95 -53.85
C MET A 139 14.39 11.61 -55.13
N ARG A 140 14.08 10.47 -55.78
CA ARG A 140 14.71 10.12 -57.07
C ARG A 140 14.28 11.08 -58.19
N GLU A 141 13.01 11.48 -58.20
CA GLU A 141 12.50 12.47 -59.16
C GLU A 141 13.17 13.84 -58.96
N LEU A 142 13.34 14.28 -57.71
CA LEU A 142 14.01 15.53 -57.39
C LEU A 142 15.50 15.50 -57.74
N GLN A 143 16.18 14.38 -57.51
CA GLN A 143 17.56 14.22 -57.94
C GLN A 143 17.68 14.40 -59.46
N ALA A 144 16.84 13.68 -60.23
CA ALA A 144 16.84 13.79 -61.69
C ALA A 144 16.49 15.21 -62.17
N LEU A 145 15.55 15.88 -61.50
CA LEU A 145 15.21 17.27 -61.75
C LEU A 145 16.41 18.18 -61.47
N SER A 146 17.06 18.06 -60.31
CA SER A 146 18.24 18.85 -59.94
C SER A 146 19.37 18.66 -60.96
N GLU A 147 19.69 17.42 -61.32
CA GLU A 147 20.70 17.10 -62.34
C GLU A 147 20.35 17.74 -63.70
N SER A 148 19.08 17.71 -64.11
CA SER A 148 18.62 18.34 -65.35
C SER A 148 18.77 19.87 -65.32
N LEU A 149 18.49 20.50 -64.17
CA LEU A 149 18.63 21.94 -63.98
C LEU A 149 20.11 22.36 -64.04
N ILE A 150 20.99 21.62 -63.36
CA ILE A 150 22.43 21.87 -63.34
C ILE A 150 23.06 21.67 -64.71
N ALA A 151 22.59 20.68 -65.48
CA ALA A 151 23.08 20.40 -66.82
C ALA A 151 22.71 21.47 -67.86
N LEU A 152 21.78 22.38 -67.56
CA LEU A 152 21.49 23.53 -68.42
C LEU A 152 22.75 24.40 -68.53
N ASP A 153 23.25 24.59 -69.74
CA ASP A 153 24.32 25.56 -69.99
C ASP A 153 23.69 26.86 -70.51
N PRO A 154 23.66 27.93 -69.69
CA PRO A 154 23.08 29.20 -70.11
C PRO A 154 23.72 29.69 -71.42
N SER A 155 25.03 29.52 -71.60
CA SER A 155 25.77 30.03 -72.78
C SER A 155 25.32 29.44 -74.12
N THR A 156 24.55 28.36 -74.12
CA THR A 156 24.00 27.73 -75.32
C THR A 156 22.68 28.34 -75.80
N ILE A 157 22.04 29.18 -74.98
CA ILE A 157 20.78 29.84 -75.28
C ILE A 157 21.05 31.01 -76.23
N ARG A 158 20.45 31.02 -77.44
CA ARG A 158 20.78 32.02 -78.49
C ARG A 158 19.66 32.98 -78.83
N THR A 159 18.46 32.79 -78.27
CA THR A 159 17.29 33.60 -78.59
C THR A 159 16.51 33.94 -77.33
N VAL A 160 15.83 35.09 -77.34
CA VAL A 160 14.98 35.55 -76.21
C VAL A 160 13.81 34.60 -75.95
N GLY A 161 13.29 33.93 -76.98
CA GLY A 161 12.24 32.91 -76.84
C GLY A 161 12.73 31.70 -76.04
N GLN A 162 13.87 31.14 -76.43
CA GLN A 162 14.49 30.00 -75.71
C GLN A 162 14.89 30.39 -74.28
N ALA A 163 15.44 31.58 -74.08
CA ALA A 163 15.81 32.07 -72.75
C ALA A 163 14.61 32.15 -71.80
N ARG A 164 13.45 32.59 -72.30
CA ARG A 164 12.22 32.68 -71.50
C ARG A 164 11.63 31.30 -71.20
N GLU A 165 11.68 30.37 -72.15
CA GLU A 165 11.23 29.00 -71.96
C GLU A 165 12.08 28.27 -70.90
N THR A 166 13.41 28.32 -71.04
CA THR A 166 14.35 27.77 -70.05
C THR A 166 14.19 28.43 -68.67
N TYR A 167 13.96 29.75 -68.60
CA TYR A 167 13.71 30.43 -67.33
C TYR A 167 12.44 29.91 -66.63
N ASN A 168 11.35 29.69 -67.38
CA ASN A 168 10.12 29.14 -66.83
C ASN A 168 10.29 27.69 -66.37
N GLU A 169 11.04 26.87 -67.11
CA GLU A 169 11.40 25.50 -66.70
C GLU A 169 12.16 25.51 -65.37
N VAL A 170 13.18 26.37 -65.25
CA VAL A 170 13.97 26.48 -64.00
C VAL A 170 13.14 26.97 -62.84
N ILE A 171 12.25 27.96 -63.03
CA ILE A 171 11.32 28.40 -61.97
C ILE A 171 10.43 27.24 -61.53
N SER A 172 9.78 26.54 -62.47
CA SER A 172 8.88 25.44 -62.12
C SER A 172 9.61 24.30 -61.40
N GLY A 173 10.88 24.07 -61.74
CA GLY A 173 11.74 23.11 -61.05
C GLY A 173 12.07 23.55 -59.61
N VAL A 174 12.45 24.82 -59.43
CA VAL A 174 12.70 25.40 -58.09
C VAL A 174 11.45 25.35 -57.22
N GLU A 175 10.28 25.73 -57.76
CA GLU A 175 9.00 25.68 -57.05
C GLU A 175 8.65 24.25 -56.61
N ARG A 176 8.92 23.24 -57.46
CA ARG A 176 8.70 21.83 -57.11
C ARG A 176 9.65 21.34 -56.01
N ILE A 177 10.93 21.73 -56.06
CA ILE A 177 11.90 21.43 -55.00
C ILE A 177 11.46 22.09 -53.68
N GLU A 178 11.01 23.34 -53.72
CA GLU A 178 10.54 24.07 -52.55
C GLU A 178 9.29 23.44 -51.92
N SER A 179 8.31 23.03 -52.74
CA SER A 179 7.12 22.31 -52.25
C SER A 179 7.49 21.04 -51.49
N VAL A 180 8.41 20.23 -52.03
CA VAL A 180 8.83 18.98 -51.35
C VAL A 180 9.66 19.28 -50.11
N ALA A 181 10.46 20.35 -50.11
CA ALA A 181 11.20 20.78 -48.91
C ALA A 181 10.24 21.14 -47.75
N GLU A 182 9.15 21.85 -48.04
CA GLU A 182 8.11 22.19 -47.06
C GLU A 182 7.37 20.94 -46.56
N GLU A 183 7.02 20.02 -47.46
CA GLU A 183 6.39 18.73 -47.12
C GLU A 183 7.29 17.88 -46.21
N LEU A 184 8.58 17.72 -46.55
CA LEU A 184 9.54 16.99 -45.73
C LEU A 184 9.79 17.67 -44.37
N SER A 185 9.82 19.00 -44.32
CA SER A 185 9.94 19.76 -43.07
C SER A 185 8.75 19.50 -42.13
N SER A 186 7.54 19.52 -42.69
CA SER A 186 6.30 19.21 -41.97
C SER A 186 6.31 17.77 -41.47
N LEU A 187 6.65 16.81 -42.34
CA LEU A 187 6.73 15.39 -41.99
C LEU A 187 7.75 15.14 -40.87
N ARG A 188 8.95 15.71 -40.99
CA ARG A 188 9.99 15.64 -39.94
C ARG A 188 9.47 16.16 -38.61
N THR A 189 8.80 17.31 -38.59
CA THR A 189 8.26 17.91 -37.37
C THR A 189 7.20 17.00 -36.73
N GLN A 190 6.37 16.34 -37.53
CA GLN A 190 5.36 15.40 -37.05
C GLN A 190 5.98 14.13 -36.46
N ILE A 191 7.01 13.55 -37.11
CA ILE A 191 7.72 12.36 -36.61
C ILE A 191 8.45 12.67 -35.28
N VAL A 192 9.09 13.85 -35.17
CA VAL A 192 9.72 14.28 -33.90
C VAL A 192 8.67 14.43 -32.80
N ALA A 193 7.56 15.12 -33.09
CA ALA A 193 6.48 15.28 -32.12
C ALA A 193 5.85 13.94 -31.70
N GLU A 194 5.83 12.95 -32.60
CA GLU A 194 5.37 11.61 -32.25
C GLU A 194 6.35 10.91 -31.30
N GLY A 195 7.67 11.03 -31.51
CA GLY A 195 8.66 10.50 -30.58
C GLY A 195 8.52 11.06 -29.17
N ASP A 196 8.27 12.36 -29.04
CA ASP A 196 8.01 13.00 -27.75
C ASP A 196 6.73 12.46 -27.08
N ARG A 197 5.68 12.19 -27.86
CA ARG A 197 4.43 11.60 -27.34
C ARG A 197 4.64 10.18 -26.85
N LEU A 198 5.27 9.34 -27.67
CA LEU A 198 5.57 7.95 -27.35
C LEU A 198 6.42 7.87 -26.07
N TRP A 199 7.43 8.73 -25.92
CA TRP A 199 8.21 8.82 -24.67
C TRP A 199 7.36 9.25 -23.46
N THR A 200 6.42 10.17 -23.67
CA THR A 200 5.48 10.61 -22.62
C THR A 200 4.54 9.48 -22.20
N ASP A 201 4.04 8.69 -23.13
CA ASP A 201 3.15 7.56 -22.87
C ASP A 201 3.87 6.47 -22.05
N VAL A 202 5.12 6.15 -22.42
CA VAL A 202 5.97 5.23 -21.63
C VAL A 202 6.24 5.78 -20.23
N SER A 203 6.52 7.08 -20.11
CA SER A 203 6.78 7.72 -18.81
C SER A 203 5.53 7.78 -17.93
N ALA A 204 4.33 7.89 -18.51
CA ALA A 204 3.07 7.90 -17.80
C ALA A 204 2.76 6.56 -17.11
N LEU A 205 3.34 5.45 -17.58
CA LEU A 205 3.22 4.14 -16.94
C LEU A 205 3.76 4.14 -15.50
N SER A 206 4.68 5.05 -15.15
CA SER A 206 5.17 5.19 -13.77
C SER A 206 4.06 5.47 -12.75
N ALA A 207 3.00 6.18 -13.14
CA ALA A 207 1.85 6.41 -12.27
C ALA A 207 1.04 5.12 -12.06
N THR A 208 0.90 4.30 -13.10
CA THR A 208 0.25 2.98 -13.04
C THR A 208 1.05 1.99 -12.21
N ILE A 209 2.39 2.02 -12.32
CA ILE A 209 3.31 1.23 -11.48
C ILE A 209 3.08 1.54 -10.00
N ASN A 210 2.97 2.83 -9.65
CA ASN A 210 2.71 3.24 -8.26
C ASN A 210 1.33 2.76 -7.78
N ALA A 211 0.30 2.81 -8.63
CA ALA A 211 -1.04 2.31 -8.28
C ALA A 211 -1.06 0.78 -8.10
N ASP A 212 -0.36 0.04 -8.94
CA ASP A 212 -0.20 -1.41 -8.80
C ASP A 212 0.62 -1.76 -7.54
N MET A 213 1.63 -0.96 -7.19
CA MET A 213 2.36 -1.11 -5.92
C MET A 213 1.44 -0.91 -4.71
N GLU A 214 0.61 0.13 -4.69
CA GLU A 214 -0.35 0.35 -3.61
C GLU A 214 -1.35 -0.81 -3.50
N TYR A 215 -1.82 -1.34 -4.64
CA TYR A 215 -2.67 -2.51 -4.68
C TYR A 215 -1.98 -3.74 -4.06
N LEU A 216 -0.75 -4.05 -4.46
CA LEU A 216 0.00 -5.19 -3.92
C LEU A 216 0.32 -5.03 -2.43
N THR A 217 0.68 -3.82 -1.98
CA THR A 217 0.88 -3.52 -0.54
C THR A 217 -0.40 -3.71 0.25
N SER A 218 -1.57 -3.37 -0.30
CA SER A 218 -2.86 -3.54 0.39
C SER A 218 -3.24 -5.01 0.64
N LEU A 219 -2.63 -5.94 -0.10
CA LEU A 219 -2.83 -7.38 0.04
C LEU A 219 -1.89 -8.03 1.06
N LEU A 220 -0.91 -7.28 1.59
CA LEU A 220 -0.01 -7.79 2.62
C LEU A 220 -0.74 -7.96 3.97
N PRO A 221 -0.33 -8.92 4.82
CA PRO A 221 -0.93 -9.12 6.13
C PRO A 221 -0.86 -7.86 7.00
N SER A 222 -1.95 -7.52 7.69
CA SER A 222 -1.98 -6.35 8.57
C SER A 222 -1.27 -6.62 9.90
N PRO A 223 -0.37 -5.74 10.37
CA PRO A 223 0.23 -5.82 11.71
C PRO A 223 -0.80 -5.71 12.86
N ALA A 224 -2.02 -5.25 12.59
CA ALA A 224 -3.02 -4.95 13.61
C ALA A 224 -3.42 -6.17 14.46
N GLU A 225 -3.40 -7.35 13.84
CA GLU A 225 -3.77 -8.65 14.43
C GLU A 225 -2.58 -9.37 15.08
N ALA A 226 -1.36 -8.87 14.89
CA ALA A 226 -0.14 -9.45 15.45
C ALA A 226 -0.18 -9.43 16.98
N GLY A 227 0.04 -10.61 17.59
CA GLY A 227 0.17 -10.78 19.04
C GLY A 227 -1.14 -11.02 19.78
N ALA A 228 -2.29 -11.10 19.10
CA ALA A 228 -3.56 -11.40 19.73
C ALA A 228 -3.60 -12.83 20.31
N GLY A 229 -3.95 -12.96 21.59
CA GLY A 229 -4.14 -14.26 22.26
C GLY A 229 -2.84 -14.98 22.63
N LEU A 230 -1.66 -14.38 22.44
CA LEU A 230 -0.37 -14.99 22.77
C LEU A 230 -0.22 -15.24 24.28
N ALA A 231 -0.69 -14.32 25.13
CA ALA A 231 -0.62 -14.47 26.58
C ALA A 231 -1.49 -15.64 27.06
N VAL A 232 -2.68 -15.77 26.49
CA VAL A 232 -3.61 -16.88 26.75
C VAL A 232 -3.05 -18.19 26.18
N ALA A 233 -2.41 -18.17 25.01
CA ALA A 233 -1.76 -19.36 24.46
C ALA A 233 -0.59 -19.86 25.32
N LEU A 234 0.14 -18.95 25.97
CA LEU A 234 1.29 -19.30 26.82
C LEU A 234 0.86 -19.96 28.12
N LEU A 235 -0.11 -19.38 28.83
CA LEU A 235 -0.44 -19.74 30.21
C LEU A 235 -1.83 -20.38 30.36
N GLY A 236 -2.68 -20.25 29.33
CA GLY A 236 -4.04 -20.76 29.31
C GLY A 236 -4.14 -22.28 29.46
N PRO A 237 -3.36 -23.12 28.74
CA PRO A 237 -3.46 -24.57 28.88
C PRO A 237 -3.27 -25.06 30.32
N GLU A 238 -2.25 -24.56 31.01
CA GLU A 238 -1.97 -24.90 32.40
C GLU A 238 -3.07 -24.38 33.35
N LEU A 239 -3.52 -23.14 33.17
CA LEU A 239 -4.61 -22.57 33.97
C LEU A 239 -5.91 -23.35 33.79
N ILE A 240 -6.21 -23.77 32.55
CA ILE A 240 -7.38 -24.59 32.22
C ILE A 240 -7.28 -25.94 32.94
N GLU A 241 -6.13 -26.59 32.90
CA GLU A 241 -5.91 -27.88 33.57
C GLU A 241 -6.13 -27.77 35.09
N GLN A 242 -5.54 -26.76 35.73
CA GLN A 242 -5.72 -26.52 37.16
C GLN A 242 -7.18 -26.21 37.54
N LEU A 243 -7.88 -25.42 36.71
CA LEU A 243 -9.30 -25.11 36.93
C LEU A 243 -10.20 -26.33 36.71
N LEU A 244 -9.85 -27.21 35.77
CA LEU A 244 -10.54 -28.48 35.55
C LEU A 244 -10.36 -29.42 36.76
N GLU A 245 -9.15 -29.52 37.32
CA GLU A 245 -8.94 -30.28 38.57
C GLU A 245 -9.75 -29.70 39.73
N LEU A 246 -9.76 -28.37 39.87
CA LEU A 246 -10.54 -27.69 40.91
C LEU A 246 -12.04 -28.01 40.76
N ARG A 247 -12.57 -27.98 39.53
CA ARG A 247 -13.96 -28.35 39.24
C ARG A 247 -14.27 -29.76 39.74
N VAL A 248 -13.43 -30.75 39.44
CA VAL A 248 -13.63 -32.14 39.90
C VAL A 248 -13.71 -32.19 41.43
N ARG A 249 -12.79 -31.50 42.14
CA ARG A 249 -12.80 -31.45 43.61
C ARG A 249 -14.06 -30.77 44.18
N ILE A 250 -14.57 -29.74 43.51
CA ILE A 250 -15.82 -29.07 43.90
C ILE A 250 -17.01 -29.99 43.69
N GLU A 251 -17.08 -30.69 42.56
CA GLU A 251 -18.15 -31.65 42.27
C GLU A 251 -18.15 -32.80 43.28
N ASP A 252 -16.97 -33.33 43.61
CA ASP A 252 -16.80 -34.32 44.68
C ASP A 252 -17.28 -33.78 46.02
N GLY A 253 -16.82 -32.58 46.42
CA GLY A 253 -17.24 -31.92 47.66
C GLY A 253 -18.75 -31.71 47.74
N ARG A 254 -19.37 -31.31 46.63
CA ARG A 254 -20.81 -31.12 46.49
C ARG A 254 -21.57 -32.42 46.67
N SER A 255 -21.13 -33.51 46.04
CA SER A 255 -21.76 -34.83 46.19
C SER A 255 -21.76 -35.31 47.65
N GLN A 256 -20.71 -34.99 48.41
CA GLN A 256 -20.66 -35.30 49.85
C GLN A 256 -21.59 -34.38 50.65
N LEU A 257 -21.66 -33.10 50.29
CA LEU A 257 -22.54 -32.12 50.93
C LEU A 257 -24.02 -32.50 50.74
N GLU A 258 -24.42 -32.89 49.52
CA GLU A 258 -25.76 -33.42 49.21
C GLU A 258 -26.08 -34.65 50.06
N ARG A 259 -25.16 -35.63 50.14
CA ARG A 259 -25.32 -36.80 51.02
C ARG A 259 -25.48 -36.43 52.49
N LEU A 260 -24.72 -35.45 52.98
CA LEU A 260 -24.84 -34.97 54.36
C LEU A 260 -26.20 -34.30 54.61
N GLN A 261 -26.69 -33.51 53.65
CA GLN A 261 -28.02 -32.90 53.70
C GLN A 261 -29.14 -33.96 53.67
N GLU A 262 -29.04 -34.98 52.81
CA GLU A 262 -29.97 -36.12 52.76
C GLU A 262 -29.96 -36.94 54.06
N LEU A 263 -28.78 -37.20 54.64
CA LEU A 263 -28.64 -37.87 55.93
C LEU A 263 -29.22 -37.05 57.09
N ALA A 264 -29.10 -35.72 57.04
CA ALA A 264 -29.71 -34.82 58.01
C ALA A 264 -31.24 -34.82 57.86
N ALA A 265 -31.76 -34.75 56.63
CA ALA A 265 -33.19 -34.76 56.32
C ALA A 265 -33.86 -36.09 56.71
N SER A 266 -33.24 -37.23 56.37
CA SER A 266 -33.76 -38.59 56.65
C SER A 266 -33.74 -38.97 58.13
N ARG A 267 -32.81 -38.43 58.93
CA ARG A 267 -32.80 -38.62 60.39
C ARG A 267 -33.90 -37.84 61.11
N SER A 268 -34.47 -36.81 60.50
CA SER A 268 -35.65 -36.13 61.05
C SER A 268 -36.94 -36.94 60.85
N THR A 269 -37.01 -37.78 59.80
CA THR A 269 -38.21 -38.56 59.44
C THR A 269 -38.22 -39.99 60.00
N ALA A 270 -37.07 -40.54 60.41
CA ALA A 270 -36.95 -41.91 60.96
C ALA A 270 -37.46 -42.10 62.41
N ALA A 271 -38.27 -41.19 62.94
CA ALA A 271 -38.99 -41.36 64.20
C ALA A 271 -40.38 -41.99 63.98
N GLY A 272 -40.42 -43.19 63.42
CA GLY A 272 -41.62 -44.03 63.34
C GLY A 272 -41.18 -45.50 63.23
N SER A 273 -41.68 -46.48 63.98
CA SER A 273 -42.88 -46.61 64.79
C SER A 273 -42.56 -47.58 65.93
N ARG A 274 -42.54 -47.10 67.18
CA ARG A 274 -42.76 -47.92 68.38
C ARG A 274 -43.76 -47.17 69.25
N ARG A 275 -44.84 -47.82 69.65
CA ARG A 275 -45.85 -47.24 70.55
C ARG A 275 -45.21 -46.92 71.90
N GLN A 276 -44.89 -45.64 72.12
CA GLN A 276 -44.62 -45.04 73.42
C GLN A 276 -45.42 -43.73 73.53
N GLY A 277 -45.81 -43.39 74.76
CA GLY A 277 -46.79 -42.34 75.08
C GLY A 277 -46.51 -40.96 74.48
N ARG A 278 -47.54 -40.10 74.55
CA ARG A 278 -47.56 -38.76 73.95
C ARG A 278 -46.57 -37.84 74.69
N ILE A 279 -45.49 -37.47 74.01
CA ILE A 279 -44.60 -36.38 74.44
C ILE A 279 -45.27 -35.07 74.05
N VAL A 280 -45.48 -34.18 75.03
CA VAL A 280 -45.90 -32.80 74.81
C VAL A 280 -44.64 -31.93 74.80
N SER A 281 -44.30 -31.36 73.65
CA SER A 281 -43.19 -30.41 73.53
C SER A 281 -43.62 -29.03 74.05
N TYR A 282 -42.88 -28.51 75.02
CA TYR A 282 -42.98 -27.10 75.41
C TYR A 282 -42.07 -26.27 74.50
N PRO A 283 -42.45 -25.04 74.12
CA PRO A 283 -41.59 -24.16 73.34
C PRO A 283 -40.33 -23.86 74.14
N SER A 284 -39.19 -24.31 73.63
CA SER A 284 -37.86 -23.96 74.14
C SER A 284 -37.02 -23.49 72.97
N ALA A 285 -36.04 -22.61 73.21
CA ALA A 285 -35.00 -22.32 72.23
C ALA A 285 -34.25 -23.64 71.97
N GLU A 286 -34.58 -24.31 70.87
CA GLU A 286 -34.04 -25.63 70.58
C GLU A 286 -32.62 -25.48 70.04
N PHE A 287 -31.63 -25.76 70.89
CA PHE A 287 -30.29 -26.07 70.41
C PHE A 287 -30.31 -27.38 69.60
N PRO A 288 -29.48 -27.48 68.55
CA PRO A 288 -29.32 -28.73 67.80
C PRO A 288 -28.70 -29.82 68.72
N ARG A 289 -28.76 -31.09 68.29
CA ARG A 289 -28.19 -32.21 69.09
C ARG A 289 -26.68 -32.09 69.29
N TYR A 290 -26.01 -31.51 68.31
CA TYR A 290 -24.60 -31.15 68.31
C TYR A 290 -24.44 -29.73 67.76
N LEU A 291 -23.71 -28.89 68.49
CA LEU A 291 -23.26 -27.56 68.07
C LEU A 291 -21.83 -27.34 68.54
N LEU A 292 -20.95 -26.94 67.63
CA LEU A 292 -19.66 -26.34 67.94
C LEU A 292 -19.74 -24.85 67.58
N GLN A 293 -19.68 -23.98 68.58
CA GLN A 293 -19.76 -22.53 68.37
C GLN A 293 -18.44 -21.97 67.84
N LEU A 294 -17.32 -22.32 68.48
CA LEU A 294 -15.99 -21.88 68.10
C LEU A 294 -14.96 -22.97 68.40
N ALA A 295 -14.13 -23.29 67.41
CA ALA A 295 -12.85 -23.93 67.62
C ALA A 295 -11.74 -23.03 67.07
N GLU A 296 -10.66 -22.86 67.83
CA GLU A 296 -9.48 -22.08 67.45
C GLU A 296 -8.25 -22.98 67.52
N LEU A 297 -7.38 -22.84 66.53
CA LEU A 297 -6.09 -23.51 66.50
C LEU A 297 -4.99 -22.50 66.20
N SER A 298 -3.85 -22.65 66.86
CA SER A 298 -2.65 -21.90 66.53
C SER A 298 -1.41 -22.77 66.69
N GLY A 299 -0.37 -22.47 65.92
CA GLY A 299 0.89 -23.19 66.02
C GLY A 299 2.03 -22.53 65.25
N LEU A 300 3.21 -23.10 65.48
CA LEU A 300 4.44 -22.76 64.81
C LEU A 300 4.92 -24.01 64.08
N ARG A 301 5.29 -23.84 62.81
CA ARG A 301 5.96 -24.86 62.02
C ARG A 301 7.32 -24.31 61.63
N ASP A 302 8.36 -25.11 61.77
CA ASP A 302 9.66 -24.82 61.17
C ASP A 302 9.75 -25.59 59.85
N PRO A 303 9.42 -24.98 58.71
CA PRO A 303 9.56 -25.60 57.39
C PRO A 303 11.02 -25.75 56.93
N GLY A 304 12.03 -25.44 57.77
CA GLY A 304 13.44 -25.52 57.41
C GLY A 304 13.92 -24.25 56.71
N THR A 305 14.09 -24.27 55.39
CA THR A 305 14.77 -23.20 54.62
C THR A 305 13.99 -21.89 54.45
N ALA A 306 12.75 -21.79 54.98
CA ALA A 306 11.85 -20.65 54.76
C ALA A 306 11.50 -19.85 56.04
N GLY A 307 12.21 -20.09 57.15
CA GLY A 307 11.95 -19.44 58.44
C GLY A 307 10.74 -20.00 59.19
N GLU A 308 10.53 -19.57 60.44
CA GLU A 308 9.38 -20.02 61.25
C GLU A 308 8.05 -19.57 60.63
N GLU A 309 7.20 -20.54 60.30
CA GLU A 309 5.85 -20.33 59.76
C GLU A 309 4.83 -20.35 60.90
N ARG A 310 4.11 -19.24 61.07
CA ARG A 310 2.99 -19.12 62.02
C ARG A 310 1.70 -19.46 61.31
N TYR A 311 0.86 -20.26 61.93
CA TYR A 311 -0.47 -20.53 61.40
C TYR A 311 -1.54 -20.43 62.47
N GLU A 312 -2.71 -19.98 62.05
CA GLU A 312 -3.90 -19.77 62.87
C GLU A 312 -5.12 -20.27 62.10
N GLY A 313 -6.09 -20.85 62.79
CA GLY A 313 -7.33 -21.29 62.17
C GLY A 313 -8.51 -21.18 63.12
N SER A 314 -9.69 -20.95 62.56
CA SER A 314 -10.93 -20.93 63.32
C SER A 314 -12.04 -21.67 62.58
N LEU A 315 -12.85 -22.43 63.32
CA LEU A 315 -14.02 -23.12 62.82
C LEU A 315 -15.22 -22.72 63.68
N ARG A 316 -16.26 -22.15 63.06
CA ARG A 316 -17.41 -21.59 63.77
C ARG A 316 -18.72 -22.21 63.32
N ALA A 317 -19.66 -22.27 64.25
CA ALA A 317 -21.06 -22.64 64.01
C ALA A 317 -21.28 -23.99 63.27
N VAL A 318 -20.55 -25.04 63.64
CA VAL A 318 -20.79 -26.39 63.09
C VAL A 318 -21.98 -27.02 63.79
N SER A 319 -23.07 -27.22 63.06
CA SER A 319 -24.34 -27.69 63.61
C SER A 319 -24.81 -28.98 62.97
N SER A 320 -25.38 -29.86 63.79
CA SER A 320 -26.15 -31.02 63.31
C SER A 320 -27.52 -30.67 62.72
N ASN A 321 -28.02 -29.46 62.98
CA ASN A 321 -29.22 -28.92 62.35
C ASN A 321 -29.01 -27.42 62.06
N PRO A 322 -28.48 -27.07 60.87
CA PRO A 322 -28.14 -25.71 60.50
C PRO A 322 -29.31 -24.73 60.54
N ASN A 323 -30.54 -25.19 60.28
CA ASN A 323 -31.74 -24.33 60.30
C ASN A 323 -32.10 -23.78 61.70
N LEU A 324 -31.54 -24.36 62.77
CA LEU A 324 -31.73 -23.89 64.16
C LEU A 324 -30.66 -22.88 64.60
N VAL A 325 -29.65 -22.62 63.75
CA VAL A 325 -28.54 -21.70 64.03
C VAL A 325 -28.65 -20.52 63.06
N ASP A 326 -28.60 -19.29 63.58
CA ASP A 326 -28.79 -18.08 62.74
C ASP A 326 -27.53 -17.65 61.98
N GLU A 327 -26.46 -18.45 62.06
CA GLU A 327 -25.15 -18.20 61.48
C GLU A 327 -24.68 -19.39 60.62
N PRO A 328 -24.01 -19.14 59.47
CA PRO A 328 -23.44 -20.18 58.63
C PRO A 328 -22.16 -20.76 59.24
N THR A 329 -21.80 -21.99 58.83
CA THR A 329 -20.53 -22.58 59.27
C THR A 329 -19.38 -21.87 58.56
N ARG A 330 -18.44 -21.31 59.32
CA ARG A 330 -17.27 -20.62 58.77
C ARG A 330 -15.98 -21.31 59.17
N LEU A 331 -15.10 -21.51 58.21
CA LEU A 331 -13.74 -21.98 58.44
C LEU A 331 -12.77 -20.92 57.90
N SER A 332 -11.85 -20.47 58.75
CA SER A 332 -10.76 -19.59 58.37
C SER A 332 -9.44 -20.24 58.73
N PHE A 333 -8.44 -20.06 57.88
CA PHE A 333 -7.07 -20.50 58.12
C PHE A 333 -6.13 -19.43 57.55
N ALA A 334 -5.10 -19.08 58.30
CA ALA A 334 -4.07 -18.15 57.88
C ALA A 334 -2.70 -18.73 58.23
N SER A 335 -1.73 -18.57 57.34
CA SER A 335 -0.33 -18.92 57.54
C SER A 335 0.56 -17.77 57.07
N SER A 336 1.60 -17.44 57.82
CA SER A 336 2.56 -16.39 57.48
C SER A 336 3.98 -16.83 57.83
N ALA A 337 4.89 -16.70 56.86
CA ALA A 337 6.33 -16.84 56.97
C ALA A 337 7.02 -15.58 56.41
N GLU A 338 8.36 -15.49 56.48
CA GLU A 338 9.10 -14.26 56.16
C GLU A 338 8.84 -13.72 54.74
N SER A 339 8.55 -14.60 53.77
CA SER A 339 8.29 -14.23 52.36
C SER A 339 7.04 -14.90 51.78
N ARG A 340 6.18 -15.48 52.61
CA ARG A 340 4.99 -16.24 52.17
C ARG A 340 3.81 -16.02 53.07
N GLU A 341 2.65 -15.81 52.47
CA GLU A 341 1.39 -15.63 53.18
C GLU A 341 0.34 -16.51 52.51
N LEU A 342 -0.52 -17.14 53.30
CA LEU A 342 -1.67 -17.91 52.82
C LEU A 342 -2.86 -17.61 53.72
N ALA A 343 -3.94 -17.12 53.16
CA ALA A 343 -5.23 -17.01 53.80
C ALA A 343 -6.24 -17.89 53.05
N PHE A 344 -7.04 -18.62 53.80
CA PHE A 344 -8.11 -19.46 53.33
C PHE A 344 -9.35 -19.15 54.15
N GLY A 345 -10.45 -18.86 53.47
CA GLY A 345 -11.75 -18.62 54.09
C GLY A 345 -12.82 -19.40 53.35
N THR A 346 -13.71 -20.05 54.08
CA THR A 346 -14.90 -20.66 53.50
C THR A 346 -16.12 -20.47 54.38
N GLU A 347 -17.24 -20.19 53.72
CA GLU A 347 -18.56 -20.12 54.34
C GLU A 347 -19.43 -21.23 53.75
N LEU A 348 -19.97 -22.08 54.62
CA LEU A 348 -20.88 -23.16 54.29
C LEU A 348 -22.24 -22.85 54.90
N ASP A 349 -23.15 -22.33 54.08
CA ASP A 349 -24.53 -22.09 54.46
C ASP A 349 -25.40 -23.30 54.13
N LEU A 350 -25.48 -24.23 55.08
CA LEU A 350 -26.26 -25.46 54.98
C LEU A 350 -27.75 -25.26 55.29
N ARG A 351 -28.23 -24.01 55.43
CA ARG A 351 -29.64 -23.71 55.70
C ARG A 351 -30.45 -23.88 54.42
N SER A 352 -31.71 -24.32 54.54
CA SER A 352 -32.57 -24.57 53.37
C SER A 352 -32.98 -23.33 52.57
N ARG A 353 -32.65 -22.13 53.08
CA ARG A 353 -32.96 -20.82 52.49
C ARG A 353 -31.73 -20.11 51.92
N ALA A 354 -30.58 -20.76 51.88
CA ALA A 354 -29.33 -20.15 51.45
C ALA A 354 -29.32 -19.95 49.92
N GLU A 355 -29.12 -18.73 49.47
CA GLU A 355 -28.93 -18.42 48.03
C GLU A 355 -27.52 -18.81 47.55
N THR A 356 -26.54 -18.76 48.45
CA THR A 356 -25.12 -19.09 48.19
C THR A 356 -24.65 -20.14 49.21
N PRO A 357 -24.92 -21.44 48.99
CA PRO A 357 -24.60 -22.47 49.97
C PRO A 357 -23.12 -22.62 50.28
N VAL A 358 -22.23 -22.23 49.36
CA VAL A 358 -20.77 -22.32 49.54
C VAL A 358 -20.11 -21.06 49.00
N SER A 359 -19.25 -20.45 49.81
CA SER A 359 -18.23 -19.51 49.33
C SER A 359 -16.84 -19.95 49.79
N LEU A 360 -15.85 -19.67 48.95
CA LEU A 360 -14.45 -19.98 49.16
C LEU A 360 -13.61 -18.79 48.71
N GLU A 361 -12.68 -18.37 49.54
CA GLU A 361 -11.71 -17.32 49.26
C GLU A 361 -10.32 -17.85 49.64
N ILE A 362 -9.37 -17.73 48.73
CA ILE A 362 -7.96 -18.09 48.95
C ILE A 362 -7.11 -16.90 48.49
N ASP A 363 -6.22 -16.43 49.35
CA ASP A 363 -5.17 -15.45 49.03
C ASP A 363 -3.84 -16.12 49.38
N ALA A 364 -2.92 -16.21 48.42
CA ALA A 364 -1.61 -16.81 48.63
C ALA A 364 -0.54 -15.95 47.98
N ARG A 365 0.54 -15.59 48.69
CA ARG A 365 1.58 -14.66 48.22
C ARG A 365 2.98 -15.24 48.36
N GLY A 366 3.84 -14.92 47.40
CA GLY A 366 5.27 -15.27 47.44
C GLY A 366 5.57 -16.76 47.23
N TYR A 367 4.68 -17.49 46.56
CA TYR A 367 4.89 -18.92 46.27
C TYR A 367 5.68 -19.09 44.97
N PRO A 368 6.79 -19.87 44.96
CA PRO A 368 7.52 -20.12 43.73
C PRO A 368 6.66 -20.92 42.75
N TYR A 369 6.52 -20.42 41.53
CA TYR A 369 5.83 -21.06 40.43
C TYR A 369 6.82 -21.41 39.33
N THR A 370 6.72 -22.63 38.83
CA THR A 370 7.47 -23.11 37.68
C THR A 370 6.48 -23.83 36.78
N ALA A 371 6.33 -23.36 35.54
CA ALA A 371 5.43 -23.98 34.61
C ALA A 371 5.91 -25.41 34.30
N PRO A 372 5.11 -26.45 34.57
CA PRO A 372 5.53 -27.84 34.39
C PRO A 372 5.59 -28.21 32.91
N THR A 373 4.70 -27.63 32.09
CA THR A 373 4.70 -27.79 30.64
C THR A 373 4.57 -26.43 29.95
N LEU A 374 5.35 -26.24 28.88
CA LEU A 374 5.25 -25.07 28.01
C LEU A 374 4.97 -25.57 26.59
N PRO A 375 4.11 -24.91 25.81
CA PRO A 375 3.85 -25.34 24.45
C PRO A 375 5.12 -25.27 23.61
N ALA A 376 5.51 -26.38 22.98
CA ALA A 376 6.75 -26.45 22.19
C ALA A 376 6.80 -25.40 21.06
N ALA A 377 5.65 -25.05 20.49
CA ALA A 377 5.50 -24.01 19.48
C ALA A 377 5.94 -22.60 19.95
N MET A 378 5.95 -22.36 21.27
CA MET A 378 6.41 -21.10 21.86
C MET A 378 7.94 -21.01 21.95
N GLY A 379 8.67 -22.11 21.72
CA GLY A 379 10.13 -22.10 21.75
C GLY A 379 10.74 -21.78 23.12
N LEU A 380 9.99 -21.94 24.21
CA LEU A 380 10.45 -21.70 25.58
C LEU A 380 10.87 -23.02 26.24
N GLN A 381 11.98 -22.98 26.99
CA GLN A 381 12.50 -24.13 27.72
C GLN A 381 12.07 -24.12 29.20
N ARG A 382 12.04 -22.95 29.82
CA ARG A 382 11.75 -22.80 31.26
C ARG A 382 11.02 -21.48 31.49
N PHE A 383 10.08 -21.52 32.42
CA PHE A 383 9.38 -20.36 32.96
C PHE A 383 9.30 -20.51 34.47
N SER A 384 9.81 -19.53 35.22
CA SER A 384 9.72 -19.48 36.67
C SER A 384 9.39 -18.06 37.13
N ALA A 385 8.62 -17.95 38.22
CA ALA A 385 8.26 -16.67 38.82
C ALA A 385 7.90 -16.86 40.31
N LEU A 386 7.83 -15.77 41.06
CA LEU A 386 7.07 -15.71 42.30
C LEU A 386 5.60 -15.46 41.96
N SER A 387 4.70 -16.22 42.57
CA SER A 387 3.27 -16.20 42.27
C SER A 387 2.46 -15.73 43.46
N ASN A 388 1.48 -14.88 43.16
CA ASN A 388 0.47 -14.34 44.05
C ASN A 388 -0.90 -14.75 43.50
N TRP A 389 -1.69 -15.48 44.28
CA TRP A 389 -2.96 -16.07 43.88
C TRP A 389 -4.08 -15.46 44.71
N GLU A 390 -5.13 -14.99 44.06
CA GLU A 390 -6.39 -14.62 44.70
C GLU A 390 -7.51 -15.38 44.00
N LEU A 391 -8.11 -16.36 44.69
CA LEU A 391 -9.22 -17.16 44.19
C LEU A 391 -10.48 -16.83 45.00
N GLY A 392 -11.50 -16.35 44.32
CA GLY A 392 -12.86 -16.25 44.86
C GLY A 392 -13.75 -17.25 44.14
N LEU A 393 -14.53 -18.03 44.90
CA LEU A 393 -15.46 -19.01 44.36
C LEU A 393 -16.76 -19.01 45.14
N ARG A 394 -17.88 -19.13 44.43
CA ARG A 394 -19.22 -19.21 45.00
C ARG A 394 -20.03 -20.29 44.28
N VAL A 395 -20.73 -21.10 45.06
CA VAL A 395 -21.75 -22.03 44.56
C VAL A 395 -23.10 -21.43 44.88
N GLU A 396 -23.93 -21.29 43.86
CA GLU A 396 -25.27 -20.71 43.94
C GLU A 396 -26.33 -21.81 44.06
N SER A 397 -27.49 -21.44 44.59
CA SER A 397 -28.63 -22.34 44.81
C SER A 397 -29.20 -22.98 43.54
N ASP A 398 -28.93 -22.40 42.37
CA ASP A 398 -29.30 -22.92 41.05
C ASP A 398 -28.24 -23.88 40.44
N ASN A 399 -27.24 -24.25 41.23
CA ASN A 399 -26.09 -25.10 40.87
C ASN A 399 -25.05 -24.44 39.95
N TRP A 400 -25.11 -23.12 39.74
CA TRP A 400 -23.96 -22.45 39.15
C TRP A 400 -22.81 -22.35 40.15
N THR A 401 -21.61 -22.66 39.67
CA THR A 401 -20.37 -22.33 40.38
C THR A 401 -19.71 -21.21 39.60
N ARG A 402 -19.51 -20.05 40.23
CA ARG A 402 -18.82 -18.91 39.63
C ARG A 402 -17.57 -18.60 40.42
N GLY A 403 -16.48 -18.29 39.74
CA GLY A 403 -15.27 -17.87 40.40
C GLY A 403 -14.41 -16.95 39.55
N ALA A 404 -13.51 -16.27 40.25
CA ALA A 404 -12.50 -15.40 39.69
C ALA A 404 -11.16 -15.79 40.31
N LEU A 405 -10.16 -15.93 39.45
CA LEU A 405 -8.77 -16.17 39.82
C LEU A 405 -7.93 -15.00 39.31
N THR A 406 -7.21 -14.34 40.21
CA THR A 406 -6.14 -13.41 39.87
C THR A 406 -4.81 -14.08 40.18
N LEU A 407 -3.94 -14.18 39.18
CA LEU A 407 -2.59 -14.67 39.30
C LEU A 407 -1.63 -13.53 38.97
N GLY A 408 -0.94 -13.01 39.99
CA GLY A 408 0.20 -12.11 39.84
C GLY A 408 1.49 -12.91 39.78
N LEU A 409 2.34 -12.60 38.81
CA LEU A 409 3.65 -13.19 38.61
C LEU A 409 4.68 -12.07 38.76
N GLU A 410 5.71 -12.29 39.58
CA GLU A 410 6.80 -11.35 39.85
C GLU A 410 8.14 -12.07 39.66
N ASN A 411 9.20 -11.32 39.32
CA ASN A 411 10.53 -11.87 39.06
C ASN A 411 10.48 -13.00 38.02
N ILE A 412 9.86 -12.71 36.88
CA ILE A 412 9.72 -13.68 35.79
C ILE A 412 11.10 -14.00 35.22
N GLU A 413 11.47 -15.28 35.26
CA GLU A 413 12.67 -15.84 34.64
C GLU A 413 12.27 -16.80 33.52
N VAL A 414 12.72 -16.51 32.30
CA VAL A 414 12.43 -17.33 31.12
C VAL A 414 13.72 -17.70 30.42
N THR A 415 13.77 -18.89 29.82
CA THR A 415 14.86 -19.25 28.89
C THR A 415 14.30 -19.81 27.60
N ALA A 416 14.84 -19.36 26.47
CA ALA A 416 14.55 -19.90 25.15
C ALA A 416 15.10 -21.33 25.00
N ALA A 417 14.38 -22.17 24.26
CA ALA A 417 14.87 -23.47 23.82
C ALA A 417 15.99 -23.32 22.78
N ALA A 418 16.88 -24.32 22.70
CA ALA A 418 17.91 -24.36 21.67
C ALA A 418 17.24 -24.42 20.28
N GLY A 419 17.48 -23.39 19.45
CA GLY A 419 16.82 -23.24 18.14
C GLY A 419 15.46 -22.51 18.18
N ALA A 420 15.17 -21.76 19.25
CA ALA A 420 13.97 -20.92 19.31
C ALA A 420 13.88 -19.97 18.09
N GLY A 421 12.75 -20.05 17.37
CA GLY A 421 12.42 -19.15 16.26
C GLY A 421 12.18 -17.72 16.72
N ALA A 422 11.74 -16.85 15.81
CA ALA A 422 11.47 -15.44 16.11
C ALA A 422 10.47 -15.25 17.27
N LEU A 423 9.42 -16.08 17.34
CA LEU A 423 8.43 -16.02 18.43
C LEU A 423 9.04 -16.32 19.80
N GLY A 424 9.88 -17.36 19.91
CA GLY A 424 10.48 -17.72 21.21
C GLY A 424 11.43 -16.64 21.72
N ARG A 425 12.12 -15.92 20.82
CA ARG A 425 12.94 -14.76 21.17
C ARG A 425 12.07 -13.58 21.61
N LEU A 426 11.02 -13.24 20.84
CA LEU A 426 10.06 -12.20 21.22
C LEU A 426 9.42 -12.47 22.59
N LEU A 427 9.03 -13.72 22.87
CA LEU A 427 8.44 -14.08 24.16
C LEU A 427 9.44 -13.92 25.31
N VAL A 428 10.70 -14.33 25.14
CA VAL A 428 11.74 -14.11 26.15
C VAL A 428 11.95 -12.62 26.38
N ASP A 429 12.15 -11.83 25.32
CA ASP A 429 12.42 -10.40 25.42
C ASP A 429 11.26 -9.66 26.13
N VAL A 430 10.01 -9.97 25.77
CA VAL A 430 8.83 -9.33 26.38
C VAL A 430 8.67 -9.75 27.84
N LEU A 431 8.86 -11.03 28.17
CA LEU A 431 8.69 -11.53 29.53
C LEU A 431 9.80 -11.07 30.47
N GLU A 432 11.05 -11.00 29.99
CA GLU A 432 12.18 -10.45 30.74
C GLU A 432 12.03 -8.94 30.97
N GLU A 433 11.57 -8.19 29.96
CA GLU A 433 11.35 -6.75 30.09
C GLU A 433 10.17 -6.41 30.99
N ALA A 434 9.06 -7.16 30.87
CA ALA A 434 7.89 -6.96 31.71
C ALA A 434 8.25 -7.19 33.19
N GLY A 435 9.02 -8.26 33.49
CA GLY A 435 9.48 -8.63 34.83
C GLY A 435 8.37 -9.07 35.80
N ALA A 436 7.13 -8.67 35.52
CA ALA A 436 5.91 -9.03 36.22
C ALA A 436 4.75 -9.15 35.22
N ALA A 437 3.73 -9.92 35.60
CA ALA A 437 2.53 -10.13 34.81
C ALA A 437 1.32 -10.36 35.71
N GLN A 438 0.15 -9.90 35.28
CA GLN A 438 -1.12 -10.17 35.92
C GLN A 438 -2.04 -10.92 34.96
N ILE A 439 -2.63 -11.99 35.46
CA ILE A 439 -3.58 -12.83 34.74
C ILE A 439 -4.87 -12.89 35.54
N GLN A 440 -5.98 -12.67 34.87
CA GLN A 440 -7.31 -12.73 35.45
C GLN A 440 -8.12 -13.76 34.70
N ALA A 441 -8.64 -14.76 35.41
CA ALA A 441 -9.49 -15.80 34.87
C ALA A 441 -10.86 -15.76 35.56
N GLU A 442 -11.91 -15.56 34.79
CA GLU A 442 -13.30 -15.69 35.25
C GLU A 442 -13.87 -17.00 34.71
N PHE A 443 -14.41 -17.82 35.60
CA PHE A 443 -14.97 -19.11 35.23
C PHE A 443 -16.38 -19.30 35.78
N ALA A 444 -17.22 -19.98 35.01
CA ALA A 444 -18.53 -20.42 35.44
C ALA A 444 -18.80 -21.86 34.98
N PHE A 445 -19.25 -22.68 35.91
CA PHE A 445 -19.55 -24.08 35.71
C PHE A 445 -21.00 -24.38 36.10
N HIS A 446 -21.66 -25.22 35.33
CA HIS A 446 -22.96 -25.77 35.67
C HIS A 446 -22.99 -27.26 35.28
N PRO A 447 -23.57 -28.16 36.09
CA PRO A 447 -23.53 -29.61 35.82
C PRO A 447 -24.13 -30.05 34.47
N SER A 448 -25.03 -29.25 33.90
CA SER A 448 -25.74 -29.55 32.65
C SER A 448 -25.53 -28.52 31.53
N GLN A 449 -24.61 -27.57 31.68
CA GLN A 449 -24.32 -26.57 30.64
C GLN A 449 -22.82 -26.54 30.33
N ALA A 450 -22.47 -26.01 29.16
CA ALA A 450 -21.08 -25.84 28.79
C ALA A 450 -20.39 -24.88 29.79
N PRO A 451 -19.18 -25.20 30.26
CA PRO A 451 -18.43 -24.31 31.12
C PRO A 451 -18.00 -23.07 30.32
N SER A 452 -17.96 -21.91 30.98
CA SER A 452 -17.40 -20.69 30.39
C SER A 452 -16.12 -20.32 31.11
N LEU A 453 -15.07 -20.01 30.36
CA LEU A 453 -13.80 -19.50 30.87
C LEU A 453 -13.40 -18.27 30.06
N ASN A 454 -13.08 -17.19 30.75
CA ASN A 454 -12.57 -15.98 30.16
C ASN A 454 -11.23 -15.64 30.83
N VAL A 455 -10.16 -15.58 30.05
CA VAL A 455 -8.80 -15.30 30.53
C VAL A 455 -8.33 -14.00 29.93
N ARG A 456 -7.81 -13.11 30.78
CA ARG A 456 -7.21 -11.83 30.41
C ARG A 456 -5.83 -11.73 31.03
N SER A 457 -4.92 -11.05 30.34
CA SER A 457 -3.59 -10.74 30.87
C SER A 457 -3.14 -9.36 30.41
N ASP A 458 -2.36 -8.68 31.26
CA ASP A 458 -1.67 -7.44 30.91
C ASP A 458 -0.50 -7.65 29.93
N LEU A 459 0.10 -8.84 29.92
CA LEU A 459 1.10 -9.26 28.92
C LEU A 459 0.56 -9.15 27.50
N GLU A 460 -0.75 -9.30 27.31
CA GLU A 460 -1.41 -9.18 26.01
C GLU A 460 -1.14 -7.81 25.36
N ALA A 461 -1.11 -6.73 26.14
CA ALA A 461 -0.83 -5.39 25.60
C ALA A 461 0.65 -5.24 25.20
N LEU A 462 1.57 -5.71 26.04
CA LEU A 462 3.01 -5.66 25.79
C LEU A 462 3.43 -6.54 24.61
N LEU A 463 2.90 -7.76 24.55
CA LEU A 463 3.12 -8.70 23.45
C LEU A 463 2.59 -8.13 22.13
N ARG A 464 1.42 -7.49 22.14
CA ARG A 464 0.84 -6.86 20.95
C ARG A 464 1.66 -5.67 20.47
N GLU A 465 2.15 -4.83 21.38
CA GLU A 465 2.99 -3.69 21.01
C GLU A 465 4.32 -4.14 20.38
N ARG A 466 4.99 -5.13 20.99
CA ARG A 466 6.25 -5.66 20.45
C ARG A 466 6.07 -6.51 19.19
N ALA A 467 5.02 -7.32 19.12
CA ALA A 467 4.69 -8.06 17.91
C ALA A 467 4.36 -7.12 16.75
N ARG A 468 3.67 -6.00 17.00
CA ARG A 468 3.45 -4.95 16.00
C ARG A 468 4.74 -4.32 15.53
N GLY A 469 5.64 -3.94 16.44
CA GLY A 469 6.93 -3.35 16.05
C GLY A 469 7.74 -4.28 15.14
N LEU A 470 7.83 -5.57 15.48
CA LEU A 470 8.50 -6.55 14.62
C LEU A 470 7.77 -6.79 13.30
N ALA A 471 6.43 -6.86 13.33
CA ALA A 471 5.63 -7.02 12.12
C ALA A 471 5.74 -5.80 11.19
N GLU A 472 5.81 -4.57 11.74
CA GLU A 472 6.02 -3.34 10.98
C GLU A 472 7.42 -3.29 10.35
N GLU A 473 8.45 -3.70 11.08
CA GLU A 473 9.82 -3.80 10.54
C GLU A 473 9.90 -4.84 9.42
N GLN A 474 9.30 -6.02 9.62
CA GLN A 474 9.26 -7.08 8.61
C GLN A 474 8.42 -6.67 7.40
N LEU A 475 7.31 -5.96 7.61
CA LEU A 475 6.46 -5.43 6.53
C LEU A 475 7.22 -4.40 5.70
N ALA A 476 7.98 -3.51 6.32
CA ALA A 476 8.81 -2.54 5.61
C ALA A 476 9.88 -3.24 4.74
N GLU A 477 10.47 -4.34 5.24
CA GLU A 477 11.38 -5.16 4.45
C GLU A 477 10.66 -5.82 3.27
N TYR A 478 9.46 -6.38 3.48
CA TYR A 478 8.65 -6.96 2.41
C TYR A 478 8.20 -5.93 1.39
N GLU A 479 7.84 -4.71 1.79
CA GLU A 479 7.50 -3.61 0.87
C GLU A 479 8.70 -3.22 -0.01
N GLN A 480 9.90 -3.18 0.57
CA GLN A 480 11.12 -2.88 -0.18
C GLN A 480 11.46 -3.99 -1.18
N GLN A 481 11.37 -5.24 -0.76
CA GLN A 481 11.58 -6.40 -1.64
C GLN A 481 10.51 -6.45 -2.74
N LEU A 482 9.25 -6.20 -2.40
CA LEU A 482 8.12 -6.15 -3.32
C LEU A 482 8.35 -5.09 -4.41
N ARG A 483 8.77 -3.89 -4.00
CA ARG A 483 9.10 -2.81 -4.93
C ARG A 483 10.23 -3.22 -5.88
N SER A 484 11.33 -3.75 -5.33
CA SER A 484 12.48 -4.14 -6.14
C SER A 484 12.13 -5.25 -7.13
N GLU A 485 11.36 -6.25 -6.71
CA GLU A 485 10.96 -7.37 -7.56
C GLU A 485 9.97 -6.93 -8.64
N LEU A 486 9.01 -6.07 -8.30
CA LEU A 486 8.06 -5.53 -9.26
C LEU A 486 8.76 -4.63 -10.29
N GLU A 487 9.59 -3.68 -9.84
CA GLU A 487 10.36 -2.80 -10.73
C GLU A 487 11.21 -3.59 -11.72
N SER A 488 11.93 -4.63 -11.24
CA SER A 488 12.74 -5.52 -12.07
C SER A 488 11.94 -6.19 -13.19
N ARG A 489 10.76 -6.73 -12.85
CA ARG A 489 9.90 -7.43 -13.83
C ARG A 489 9.22 -6.47 -14.80
N ILE A 490 8.74 -5.33 -14.31
CA ILE A 490 8.15 -4.31 -15.18
C ILE A 490 9.21 -3.74 -16.12
N GLN A 491 10.45 -3.56 -15.67
CA GLN A 491 11.54 -3.11 -16.53
C GLN A 491 11.85 -4.12 -17.65
N ALA A 492 11.73 -5.42 -17.38
CA ALA A 492 11.85 -6.45 -18.41
C ALA A 492 10.73 -6.37 -19.46
N GLU A 493 9.49 -6.07 -19.05
CA GLU A 493 8.37 -5.84 -19.97
C GLU A 493 8.51 -4.52 -20.75
N LEU A 494 9.01 -3.46 -20.11
CA LEU A 494 9.27 -2.17 -20.77
C LEU A 494 10.35 -2.26 -21.86
N ALA A 495 11.27 -3.24 -21.76
CA ALA A 495 12.25 -3.50 -22.82
C ALA A 495 11.59 -3.87 -24.16
N ALA A 496 10.32 -4.29 -24.16
CA ALA A 496 9.56 -4.52 -25.39
C ALA A 496 9.38 -3.25 -26.25
N PHE A 497 9.51 -2.05 -25.67
CA PHE A 497 9.45 -0.78 -26.42
C PHE A 497 10.77 -0.41 -27.11
N GLU A 498 11.91 -0.97 -26.69
CA GLU A 498 13.23 -0.59 -27.22
C GLU A 498 13.38 -0.73 -28.75
N PRO A 499 12.93 -1.83 -29.39
CA PRO A 499 13.06 -1.98 -30.84
C PRO A 499 12.30 -0.88 -31.60
N TYR A 500 11.10 -0.54 -31.11
CA TYR A 500 10.23 0.47 -31.69
C TYR A 500 10.81 1.88 -31.55
N LEU A 501 11.40 2.20 -30.40
CA LEU A 501 12.11 3.47 -30.23
C LEU A 501 13.32 3.59 -31.17
N GLY A 502 14.06 2.49 -31.38
CA GLY A 502 15.16 2.44 -32.35
C GLY A 502 14.69 2.58 -33.80
N GLU A 503 13.56 1.98 -34.17
CA GLU A 503 12.96 2.14 -35.50
C GLU A 503 12.50 3.58 -35.74
N LEU A 504 11.92 4.23 -34.74
CA LEU A 504 11.53 5.64 -34.83
C LEU A 504 12.74 6.57 -34.99
N GLU A 505 13.82 6.33 -34.24
CA GLU A 505 15.08 7.07 -34.39
C GLU A 505 15.65 6.91 -35.81
N ALA A 506 15.63 5.68 -36.36
CA ALA A 506 16.04 5.42 -37.74
C ALA A 506 15.17 6.19 -38.76
N LEU A 507 13.85 6.29 -38.54
CA LEU A 507 12.96 7.09 -39.38
C LEU A 507 13.27 8.60 -39.28
N GLN A 508 13.57 9.09 -38.08
CA GLN A 508 13.98 10.48 -37.86
C GLN A 508 15.28 10.83 -38.58
N ASP A 509 16.26 9.92 -38.55
CA ASP A 509 17.52 10.07 -39.27
C ASP A 509 17.30 10.03 -40.79
N GLN A 510 16.48 9.08 -41.28
CA GLN A 510 16.18 8.94 -42.70
C GLN A 510 15.48 10.19 -43.26
N ILE A 511 14.45 10.70 -42.57
CA ILE A 511 13.76 11.92 -43.01
C ILE A 511 14.65 13.15 -42.89
N GLY A 512 15.55 13.18 -41.89
CA GLY A 512 16.59 14.19 -41.75
C GLY A 512 17.51 14.23 -42.98
N SER A 513 17.98 13.05 -43.42
CA SER A 513 18.81 12.93 -44.63
C SER A 513 18.09 13.41 -45.88
N TYR A 514 16.81 13.05 -46.08
CA TYR A 514 16.02 13.53 -47.22
C TYR A 514 15.87 15.04 -47.21
N TYR A 515 15.59 15.62 -46.05
CA TYR A 515 15.48 17.06 -45.91
C TYR A 515 16.80 17.77 -46.28
N ASP A 516 17.93 17.27 -45.78
CA ASP A 516 19.25 17.85 -46.07
C ASP A 516 19.60 17.74 -47.56
N GLU A 517 19.30 16.62 -48.22
CA GLU A 517 19.47 16.44 -49.66
C GLU A 517 18.60 17.42 -50.48
N VAL A 518 17.31 17.57 -50.12
CA VAL A 518 16.42 18.51 -50.82
C VAL A 518 16.87 19.95 -50.63
N MET A 519 17.38 20.31 -49.44
CA MET A 519 17.95 21.64 -49.21
C MET A 519 19.19 21.89 -50.06
N GLN A 520 20.02 20.87 -50.30
CA GLN A 520 21.12 20.97 -51.25
C GLN A 520 20.61 21.19 -52.68
N TYR A 521 19.63 20.41 -53.15
CA TYR A 521 19.03 20.58 -54.48
C TYR A 521 18.41 21.98 -54.65
N LYS A 522 17.76 22.50 -53.61
CA LYS A 522 17.21 23.87 -53.62
C LYS A 522 18.31 24.89 -53.85
N GLN A 523 19.41 24.77 -53.11
CA GLN A 523 20.54 25.71 -53.23
C GLN A 523 21.18 25.65 -54.63
N GLU A 524 21.33 24.46 -55.20
CA GLU A 524 21.90 24.27 -56.55
C GLU A 524 20.95 24.85 -57.63
N ALA A 525 19.65 24.57 -57.52
CA ALA A 525 18.63 25.07 -58.45
C ALA A 525 18.48 26.60 -58.39
N GLU A 526 18.54 27.21 -57.20
CA GLU A 526 18.49 28.67 -57.03
C GLU A 526 19.71 29.37 -57.65
N GLN A 527 20.91 28.80 -57.47
CA GLN A 527 22.11 29.31 -58.14
C GLN A 527 21.97 29.28 -59.66
N GLN A 528 21.38 28.21 -60.18
CA GLN A 528 21.17 28.06 -61.60
C GLN A 528 20.09 29.02 -62.13
N ARG A 529 19.00 29.21 -61.38
CA ARG A 529 17.98 30.24 -61.68
C ARG A 529 18.61 31.61 -61.83
N ALA A 530 19.48 31.99 -60.90
CA ALA A 530 20.18 33.28 -60.94
C ALA A 530 21.06 33.45 -62.20
N ARG A 531 21.72 32.38 -62.66
CA ARG A 531 22.53 32.40 -63.90
C ARG A 531 21.68 32.58 -65.15
N VAL A 532 20.57 31.85 -65.26
CA VAL A 532 19.65 31.95 -66.40
C VAL A 532 18.97 33.32 -66.42
N GLU A 533 18.58 33.85 -65.25
CA GLU A 533 18.01 35.19 -65.10
C GLU A 533 19.00 36.27 -65.56
N GLN A 534 20.26 36.17 -65.11
CA GLN A 534 21.30 37.11 -65.50
C GLN A 534 21.50 37.12 -67.02
N GLN A 535 21.52 35.96 -67.67
CA GLN A 535 21.62 35.89 -69.13
C GLN A 535 20.38 36.41 -69.86
N LEU A 536 19.17 36.09 -69.37
CA LEU A 536 17.94 36.63 -69.94
C LEU A 536 17.95 38.17 -69.88
N SER A 537 18.39 38.74 -68.75
CA SER A 537 18.52 40.19 -68.59
C SER A 537 19.57 40.80 -69.53
N ALA A 538 20.69 40.10 -69.76
CA ALA A 538 21.72 40.52 -70.71
C ALA A 538 21.19 40.52 -72.16
N TYR A 539 20.49 39.47 -72.58
CA TYR A 539 19.87 39.41 -73.91
C TYR A 539 18.80 40.48 -74.12
N GLN A 540 18.00 40.77 -73.09
CA GLN A 540 17.02 41.86 -73.17
C GLN A 540 17.71 43.21 -73.35
N ALA A 541 18.80 43.47 -72.60
CA ALA A 541 19.59 44.69 -72.74
C ALA A 541 20.24 44.81 -74.13
N GLU A 542 20.80 43.73 -74.68
CA GLU A 542 21.34 43.71 -76.05
C GLU A 542 20.26 43.98 -77.11
N LEU A 543 19.07 43.39 -76.94
CA LEU A 543 17.97 43.57 -77.89
C LEU A 543 17.42 45.00 -77.84
N ASP A 544 17.31 45.59 -76.65
CA ASP A 544 16.95 46.99 -76.47
C ASP A 544 18.00 47.93 -77.04
N GLN A 545 19.29 47.63 -76.87
CA GLN A 545 20.37 48.41 -77.49
C GLN A 545 20.32 48.30 -79.02
N ALA A 546 20.20 47.10 -79.58
CA ALA A 546 20.09 46.90 -81.02
C ALA A 546 18.86 47.60 -81.62
N ARG A 547 17.73 47.64 -80.90
CA ARG A 547 16.55 48.44 -81.27
C ARG A 547 16.86 49.93 -81.30
N ARG A 548 17.52 50.47 -80.27
CA ARG A 548 17.92 51.88 -80.24
C ARG A 548 18.86 52.22 -81.39
N GLU A 549 19.87 51.40 -81.64
CA GLU A 549 20.80 51.60 -82.76
C GLU A 549 20.09 51.51 -84.12
N ALA A 550 19.15 50.58 -84.29
CA ALA A 550 18.35 50.46 -85.51
C ALA A 550 17.41 51.67 -85.70
N GLU A 551 16.78 52.16 -84.63
CA GLU A 551 15.97 53.39 -84.65
C GLU A 551 16.83 54.61 -84.99
N GLU A 552 18.02 54.73 -84.39
CA GLU A 552 18.97 55.81 -84.69
C GLU A 552 19.44 55.77 -86.14
N ARG A 553 19.80 54.59 -86.67
CA ARG A 553 20.16 54.41 -88.09
C ARG A 553 19.00 54.74 -89.01
N ALA A 554 17.79 54.26 -88.71
CA ALA A 554 16.60 54.55 -89.50
C ALA A 554 16.26 56.07 -89.48
N ARG A 555 16.45 56.74 -88.35
CA ARG A 555 16.33 58.21 -88.26
C ARG A 555 17.41 58.91 -89.07
N ALA A 556 18.67 58.50 -88.96
CA ALA A 556 19.78 59.08 -89.71
C ALA A 556 19.60 58.90 -91.24
N GLU A 557 19.15 57.73 -91.70
CA GLU A 557 18.83 57.47 -93.11
C GLU A 557 17.61 58.31 -93.56
N ALA A 558 16.57 58.41 -92.74
CA ALA A 558 15.41 59.26 -93.03
C ALA A 558 15.79 60.75 -93.12
N ASP A 559 16.64 61.23 -92.23
CA ASP A 559 17.13 62.62 -92.22
C ASP A 559 18.07 62.88 -93.42
N ALA A 560 18.95 61.93 -93.78
CA ALA A 560 19.78 62.03 -94.97
C ALA A 560 18.94 62.05 -96.26
N ALA A 561 17.93 61.19 -96.38
CA ALA A 561 17.01 61.18 -97.52
C ALA A 561 16.20 62.49 -97.62
N ARG A 562 15.80 63.08 -96.49
CA ARG A 562 15.17 64.42 -96.46
C ARG A 562 16.13 65.49 -96.94
N ALA A 563 17.37 65.51 -96.47
CA ALA A 563 18.38 66.48 -96.89
C ALA A 563 18.69 66.38 -98.40
N GLU A 564 18.81 65.15 -98.95
CA GLU A 564 18.95 64.95 -100.40
C GLU A 564 17.73 65.43 -101.19
N ALA A 565 16.52 65.16 -100.68
CA ALA A 565 15.29 65.62 -101.32
C ALA A 565 15.19 67.16 -101.33
N GLU A 566 15.58 67.81 -100.23
CA GLU A 566 15.65 69.28 -100.13
C GLU A 566 16.71 69.86 -101.07
N GLN A 567 17.89 69.24 -101.18
CA GLN A 567 18.91 69.66 -102.15
C GLN A 567 18.41 69.55 -103.59
N ARG A 568 17.77 68.43 -103.97
CA ARG A 568 17.20 68.27 -105.32
C ARG A 568 16.09 69.28 -105.59
N ALA A 569 15.23 69.56 -104.60
CA ALA A 569 14.19 70.57 -104.72
C ALA A 569 14.78 71.98 -104.88
N ALA A 570 15.85 72.30 -104.16
CA ALA A 570 16.57 73.58 -104.29
C ALA A 570 17.28 73.72 -105.64
N GLU A 571 17.92 72.66 -106.15
CA GLU A 571 18.53 72.63 -107.48
C GLU A 571 17.47 72.79 -108.59
N GLU A 572 16.32 72.15 -108.44
CA GLU A 572 15.21 72.25 -109.38
C GLU A 572 14.57 73.65 -109.35
N GLN A 573 14.38 74.25 -108.17
CA GLN A 573 13.96 75.65 -108.03
C GLN A 573 14.96 76.61 -108.68
N ALA A 574 16.26 76.44 -108.44
CA ALA A 574 17.29 77.27 -109.06
C ALA A 574 17.30 77.14 -110.60
N ARG A 575 17.03 75.94 -111.14
CA ARG A 575 16.83 75.75 -112.59
C ARG A 575 15.60 76.47 -113.11
N ILE A 576 14.48 76.37 -112.40
CA ILE A 576 13.23 77.07 -112.77
C ILE A 576 13.43 78.59 -112.76
N GLU A 577 14.11 79.12 -111.75
CA GLU A 577 14.43 80.56 -111.66
C GLU A 577 15.37 81.00 -112.79
N ALA A 578 16.42 80.23 -113.08
CA ALA A 578 17.33 80.53 -114.17
C ALA A 578 16.65 80.49 -115.56
N ASP A 579 15.72 79.55 -115.78
CA ASP A 579 14.92 79.49 -117.01
C ASP A 579 13.89 80.63 -117.09
N ALA A 580 13.28 81.01 -115.97
CA ALA A 580 12.39 82.16 -115.89
C ALA A 580 13.13 83.47 -116.18
N GLU A 581 14.35 83.63 -115.66
CA GLU A 581 15.20 84.80 -115.93
C GLU A 581 15.64 84.85 -117.40
N ARG A 582 15.99 83.70 -117.99
CA ARG A 582 16.34 83.60 -119.42
C ARG A 582 15.16 84.01 -120.31
N ARG A 583 13.96 83.51 -120.04
CA ARG A 583 12.72 83.91 -120.75
C ARG A 583 12.40 85.39 -120.57
N ARG A 584 12.69 85.96 -119.39
CA ARG A 584 12.49 87.39 -119.13
C ARG A 584 13.43 88.26 -119.97
N ARG A 585 14.70 87.87 -120.07
CA ARG A 585 15.69 88.55 -120.95
C ARG A 585 15.34 88.42 -122.43
N GLU A 586 14.85 87.26 -122.87
CA GLU A 586 14.36 87.05 -124.24
C GLU A 586 13.11 87.91 -124.53
N ALA A 587 12.17 88.01 -123.59
CA ALA A 587 10.99 88.85 -123.72
C ALA A 587 11.33 90.35 -123.75
N GLU A 588 12.30 90.80 -122.94
CA GLU A 588 12.80 92.18 -122.96
C GLU A 588 13.50 92.51 -124.29
N ALA A 589 14.33 91.59 -124.81
CA ALA A 589 14.97 91.76 -126.12
C ALA A 589 13.94 91.82 -127.27
N ALA A 590 12.90 90.97 -127.23
CA ALA A 590 11.81 91.01 -128.21
C ALA A 590 10.98 92.29 -128.14
N ALA A 591 10.72 92.80 -126.92
CA ALA A 591 10.01 94.08 -126.73
C ALA A 591 10.83 95.27 -127.23
N GLU A 592 12.16 95.25 -127.07
CA GLU A 592 13.05 96.27 -127.61
C GLU A 592 13.11 96.24 -129.14
N GLN A 593 13.10 95.03 -129.73
CA GLN A 593 13.06 94.83 -131.17
C GLN A 593 11.74 95.34 -131.78
N GLN A 594 10.61 95.07 -131.13
CA GLN A 594 9.30 95.62 -131.52
C GLN A 594 9.22 97.15 -131.39
N ARG A 595 9.89 97.74 -130.39
CA ARG A 595 9.99 99.21 -130.27
C ARG A 595 10.78 99.83 -131.43
N ARG A 596 11.88 99.21 -131.85
CA ARG A 596 12.68 99.68 -132.99
C ARG A 596 11.91 99.57 -134.31
N GLU A 597 11.17 98.48 -134.50
CA GLU A 597 10.30 98.31 -135.69
C GLU A 597 9.13 99.31 -135.71
N ALA A 598 8.55 99.62 -134.55
CA ALA A 598 7.50 100.64 -134.42
C ALA A 598 8.01 102.06 -134.69
N GLU A 599 9.23 102.40 -134.24
CA GLU A 599 9.88 103.68 -134.57
C GLU A 599 10.21 103.81 -136.06
N GLU A 600 10.67 102.73 -136.72
CA GLU A 600 10.90 102.73 -138.16
C GLU A 600 9.60 102.84 -138.97
N ALA A 601 8.52 102.19 -138.52
CA ALA A 601 7.20 102.31 -139.13
C ALA A 601 6.64 103.74 -139.01
N ALA A 602 6.76 104.35 -137.83
CA ALA A 602 6.37 105.74 -137.59
C ALA A 602 7.17 106.74 -138.46
N ARG A 603 8.46 106.47 -138.66
CA ARG A 603 9.34 107.29 -139.52
C ARG A 603 8.96 107.20 -141.00
N ARG A 604 8.60 106.00 -141.49
CA ARG A 604 8.12 105.79 -142.87
C ARG A 604 6.74 106.40 -143.12
N GLU A 605 5.84 106.41 -142.13
CA GLU A 605 4.54 107.05 -142.27
C GLU A 605 4.64 108.59 -142.25
N ALA A 606 5.58 109.15 -141.47
CA ALA A 606 5.88 110.59 -141.46
C ALA A 606 6.45 111.08 -142.81
N GLU A 607 7.32 110.31 -143.45
CA GLU A 607 7.84 110.63 -144.80
C GLU A 607 6.76 110.56 -145.89
N ARG A 608 5.78 109.66 -145.75
CA ARG A 608 4.66 109.57 -146.71
C ARG A 608 3.73 110.78 -146.63
N ARG A 609 3.44 111.29 -145.42
CA ARG A 609 2.60 112.49 -145.21
C ARG A 609 3.29 113.79 -145.63
N ALA A 610 4.62 113.85 -145.66
CA ALA A 610 5.36 115.05 -146.06
C ALA A 610 5.41 115.29 -147.58
N ARG A 611 5.20 114.26 -148.42
CA ARG A 611 5.24 114.40 -149.89
C ARG A 611 3.90 114.73 -150.55
N GLU A 612 2.77 114.53 -149.88
CA GLU A 612 1.44 114.75 -150.44
C GLU A 612 0.94 116.21 -150.34
N ALA A 613 1.70 117.11 -149.70
CA ALA A 613 1.31 118.51 -149.53
C ALA A 613 2.37 119.46 -150.08
N LEU A 614 2.44 119.65 -151.41
CA LEU A 614 2.53 120.97 -152.06
C LEU A 614 2.61 120.86 -153.61
N PRO A 615 1.91 121.74 -154.36
CA PRO A 615 1.70 121.62 -155.81
C PRO A 615 2.70 122.42 -156.67
N ARG A 616 2.69 122.04 -157.96
CA ARG A 616 3.50 122.48 -159.10
C ARG A 616 3.60 123.99 -159.36
N SER A 617 4.75 124.42 -159.89
CA SER A 617 4.90 125.45 -160.94
C SER A 617 6.34 125.42 -161.53
N PRO A 618 6.59 125.90 -162.77
CA PRO A 618 7.30 125.09 -163.77
C PRO A 618 8.64 125.69 -164.24
N PHE A 619 9.56 124.79 -164.60
CA PHE A 619 10.30 124.75 -165.87
C PHE A 619 10.62 123.28 -166.18
#